data_AF-G5KCS4-F1
#
_entry.id   AF-G5KCS4-F1
#
_cell.length_a   1.000
_cell.length_b   1.000
_cell.length_c   1.000
_cell.angle_alpha   90.00
_cell.angle_beta   90.00
_cell.angle_gamma   90.00
#
_symmetry.space_group_name_H-M   'P 1'
#
loop_
_entity.id
_entity.type
_entity.pdbx_description
1 polymer ?
#
loop_
_entity_poly.entity_id
_entity_poly.type
_entity_poly.pdbx_seq_one_letter_code
_entity_poly.pdbx_strand_id
1 'polypeptide(L)'
;MSIENTKERYASFAVATLLPYQIIDLFWEIIDNNLKHVFPLPQVLTFLIVNKKDKVSLQYIDLKKDFVIEFDYNYDFNPQFPKQIKVLDNKGKETILLPEEIE
;
A
#
# COMPACT_ATOMS: atom_id res chain seq x y z
N MET A 1 14.33 -2.08 12.93
CA MET A 1 13.75 -2.99 11.92
C MET A 1 12.81 -2.13 11.11
N SER A 2 13.19 -1.82 9.88
CA SER A 2 12.52 -0.84 9.03
C SER A 2 12.51 -1.37 7.61
N ILE A 3 11.55 -0.90 6.83
CA ILE A 3 11.40 -1.08 5.37
C ILE A 3 12.60 -0.42 4.69
N GLU A 4 13.77 -1.03 4.81
CA GLU A 4 15.02 -0.57 4.20
C GLU A 4 15.70 -1.69 3.43
N ASN A 5 15.48 -2.95 3.83
CA ASN A 5 16.15 -4.12 3.27
C ASN A 5 15.13 -5.09 2.66
N THR A 6 14.45 -4.64 1.61
CA THR A 6 13.49 -5.44 0.83
C THR A 6 14.21 -6.62 0.19
N LYS A 7 13.81 -7.84 0.55
CA LYS A 7 14.30 -9.10 -0.03
C LYS A 7 13.29 -9.70 -0.99
N GLU A 8 12.02 -9.75 -0.57
CA GLU A 8 10.96 -10.42 -1.32
C GLU A 8 9.65 -9.64 -1.15
N ARG A 9 8.88 -9.55 -2.23
CA ARG A 9 7.57 -8.89 -2.27
C ARG A 9 6.49 -9.90 -2.54
N TYR A 10 5.44 -9.87 -1.74
CA TYR A 10 4.30 -10.74 -1.87
C TYR A 10 3.01 -9.92 -1.88
N ALA A 11 2.03 -10.39 -2.63
CA ALA A 11 0.66 -9.96 -2.51
C ALA A 11 -0.14 -11.15 -1.97
N SER A 12 -1.03 -10.89 -1.00
CA SER A 12 -1.95 -11.93 -0.55
C SER A 12 -2.87 -12.35 -1.69
N PHE A 13 -3.40 -13.57 -1.59
CA PHE A 13 -4.33 -14.11 -2.57
C PHE A 13 -5.52 -13.18 -2.81
N ALA A 14 -6.12 -12.64 -1.74
CA ALA A 14 -7.25 -11.73 -1.86
C ALA A 14 -6.88 -10.45 -2.62
N VAL A 15 -5.71 -9.87 -2.32
CA VAL A 15 -5.19 -8.68 -3.00
C VAL A 15 -4.94 -8.95 -4.48
N ALA A 16 -4.27 -10.06 -4.82
CA ALA A 16 -3.98 -10.44 -6.20
C ALA A 16 -5.24 -10.76 -7.02
N THR A 17 -6.34 -11.14 -6.35
CA THR A 17 -7.61 -11.45 -7.01
C THR A 17 -8.48 -10.20 -7.20
N LEU A 18 -8.42 -9.25 -6.28
CA LEU A 18 -9.25 -8.03 -6.29
C LEU A 18 -8.60 -6.86 -7.02
N LEU A 19 -7.27 -6.79 -7.02
CA LEU A 19 -6.51 -5.69 -7.63
C LEU A 19 -5.75 -6.17 -8.86
N PRO A 20 -5.77 -5.40 -9.96
CA PRO A 20 -4.91 -5.68 -11.10
C PRO A 20 -3.44 -5.42 -10.72
N TYR A 21 -2.54 -6.14 -11.39
CA TYR A 21 -1.09 -6.05 -11.13
C TYR A 21 -0.56 -4.61 -11.16
N GLN A 22 -1.13 -3.76 -12.02
CA GLN A 22 -0.75 -2.35 -12.15
C GLN A 22 -0.92 -1.59 -10.83
N ILE A 23 -2.03 -1.78 -10.12
CA ILE A 23 -2.29 -1.11 -8.85
C ILE A 23 -1.39 -1.68 -7.75
N ILE A 24 -1.08 -2.97 -7.81
CA ILE A 24 -0.14 -3.62 -6.88
C ILE A 24 1.26 -3.00 -7.04
N ASP A 25 1.72 -2.80 -8.27
CA ASP A 25 3.01 -2.17 -8.55
C ASP A 25 3.08 -0.72 -8.05
N LEU A 26 1.97 0.04 -8.10
CA LEU A 26 1.93 1.41 -7.55
C LEU A 26 2.23 1.46 -6.06
N PHE A 27 1.73 0.50 -5.26
CA PHE A 27 2.05 0.47 -3.84
C PHE A 27 3.55 0.30 -3.62
N TRP A 28 4.20 -0.56 -4.40
CA TRP A 28 5.64 -0.76 -4.31
C TRP A 28 6.41 0.47 -4.78
N GLU A 29 5.95 1.13 -5.84
CA GLU A 29 6.54 2.37 -6.34
C GLU A 29 6.48 3.48 -5.30
N ILE A 30 5.33 3.67 -4.63
CA ILE A 30 5.18 4.65 -3.54
C ILE A 30 6.13 4.32 -2.39
N ILE A 31 6.22 3.04 -2.02
CA ILE A 31 7.08 2.62 -0.92
C ILE A 31 8.54 2.94 -1.26
N ASP A 32 9.03 2.53 -2.43
CA ASP A 32 10.42 2.72 -2.80
C ASP A 32 10.79 4.18 -3.08
N ASN A 33 9.93 4.92 -3.78
CA ASN A 33 10.26 6.26 -4.27
C ASN A 33 9.89 7.39 -3.30
N ASN A 34 8.82 7.21 -2.50
CA ASN A 34 8.24 8.29 -1.70
C ASN A 34 8.36 8.06 -0.19
N LEU A 35 8.44 6.81 0.27
CA LEU A 35 8.42 6.49 1.69
C LEU A 35 9.80 6.02 2.19
N LYS A 36 10.47 5.16 1.44
CA LYS A 36 11.78 4.60 1.76
C LYS A 36 12.84 5.70 1.68
N HIS A 37 13.72 5.74 2.67
CA HIS A 37 14.75 6.78 2.87
C HIS A 37 14.25 8.20 3.19
N VAL A 38 12.95 8.48 3.07
CA VAL A 38 12.39 9.80 3.40
C VAL A 38 12.01 9.87 4.89
N PHE A 39 11.43 8.80 5.44
CA PHE A 39 11.02 8.74 6.85
C PHE A 39 11.26 7.36 7.47
N PRO A 40 11.41 7.26 8.81
CA PRO A 40 11.38 5.97 9.48
C PRO A 40 9.97 5.39 9.37
N LEU A 41 9.84 4.33 8.55
CA LEU A 41 8.58 3.65 8.29
C LEU A 41 8.25 2.64 9.40
N PRO A 42 6.98 2.57 9.84
CA PRO A 42 6.53 1.52 10.73
C PRO A 42 6.53 0.16 10.02
N GLN A 43 6.49 -0.92 10.81
CA GLN A 43 6.41 -2.29 10.28
C GLN A 43 5.12 -2.55 9.48
N VAL A 44 4.04 -1.83 9.79
CA VAL A 44 2.76 -1.93 9.10
C VAL A 44 2.43 -0.56 8.52
N LEU A 45 2.33 -0.50 7.19
CA LEU A 45 1.86 0.66 6.45
C LEU A 45 0.37 0.48 6.17
N THR A 46 -0.41 1.54 6.32
CA THR A 46 -1.83 1.53 5.98
C THR A 46 -2.05 2.40 4.76
N PHE A 47 -2.68 1.83 3.75
CA PHE A 47 -3.09 2.53 2.54
C PHE A 47 -4.60 2.45 2.38
N LEU A 48 -5.22 3.53 1.92
CA LEU A 48 -6.61 3.56 1.49
C LEU A 48 -6.66 3.80 -0.01
N ILE A 49 -7.56 3.10 -0.68
CA ILE A 49 -7.87 3.33 -2.09
C ILE A 49 -9.13 4.16 -2.13
N VAL A 50 -9.02 5.40 -2.63
CA VAL A 50 -10.14 6.33 -2.75
C VAL A 50 -10.42 6.65 -4.21
N ASN A 51 -11.70 6.81 -4.53
CA ASN A 51 -12.14 7.28 -5.84
C ASN A 51 -12.11 8.81 -5.84
N LYS A 52 -11.34 9.38 -6.77
CA LYS A 52 -11.31 10.82 -7.02
C LYS A 52 -11.61 11.07 -8.49
N LYS A 53 -12.85 11.47 -8.80
CA LYS A 53 -13.32 11.77 -10.16
C LYS A 53 -13.12 10.58 -11.14
N ASP A 54 -13.57 9.41 -10.74
CA ASP A 54 -13.45 8.13 -11.48
C ASP A 54 -12.01 7.63 -11.63
N LYS A 55 -11.06 8.23 -10.88
CA LYS A 55 -9.66 7.83 -10.87
C LYS A 55 -9.24 7.26 -9.52
N VAL A 56 -8.25 6.38 -9.56
CA VAL A 56 -7.64 5.80 -8.36
C VAL A 56 -6.72 6.82 -7.71
N SER A 57 -7.02 7.17 -6.47
CA SER A 57 -6.09 7.85 -5.59
C SER A 57 -5.73 6.93 -4.42
N LEU A 58 -4.44 6.86 -4.10
CA LEU A 58 -3.92 6.06 -2.99
C LEU A 58 -3.56 7.00 -1.84
N GLN A 59 -4.18 6.80 -0.69
CA GLN A 59 -3.90 7.57 0.53
C GLN A 59 -3.10 6.71 1.50
N TYR A 60 -1.85 7.09 1.74
CA TYR A 60 -1.05 6.53 2.83
C TYR A 60 -1.38 7.22 4.14
N ILE A 61 -1.67 6.45 5.19
CA ILE A 61 -1.95 6.93 6.54
C ILE A 61 -0.87 6.42 7.48
N ASP A 62 -0.14 7.35 8.10
CA ASP A 62 0.77 7.03 9.20
C ASP A 62 0.08 7.27 10.55
N LEU A 63 -0.36 6.18 11.18
CA LEU A 63 -1.03 6.22 12.49
C LEU A 63 -0.14 6.73 13.64
N LYS A 64 1.19 6.72 13.48
CA LYS A 64 2.11 7.16 14.54
C LYS A 64 2.38 8.67 14.46
N LYS A 65 2.39 9.23 13.26
CA LYS A 65 2.77 10.62 13.01
C LYS A 65 1.60 11.50 12.57
N ASP A 66 0.39 10.95 12.51
CA ASP A 66 -0.87 11.65 12.24
C ASP A 66 -0.82 12.51 10.97
N PHE A 67 -0.21 11.96 9.91
CA PHE A 67 -0.23 12.59 8.59
C PHE A 67 -0.76 11.62 7.55
N VAL A 68 -1.32 12.20 6.49
CA VAL A 68 -1.86 11.50 5.34
C VAL A 68 -1.15 12.01 4.09
N ILE A 69 -0.68 11.09 3.25
CA ILE A 69 -0.13 11.42 1.93
C ILE A 69 -1.05 10.85 0.88
N GLU A 70 -1.55 11.70 -0.01
CA GLU A 70 -2.41 11.29 -1.12
C GLU A 70 -1.62 11.30 -2.42
N PHE A 71 -1.69 10.19 -3.14
CA PHE A 71 -1.07 9.98 -4.43
C PHE A 71 -2.17 9.82 -5.48
N ASP A 72 -2.32 10.81 -6.34
CA ASP A 72 -3.30 10.80 -7.42
C ASP A 72 -2.74 10.09 -8.65
N TYR A 73 -3.41 9.04 -9.10
CA TYR A 73 -3.03 8.32 -10.32
C TYR A 73 -4.09 8.45 -11.41
N ASN A 74 -3.67 8.20 -12.66
CA ASN A 74 -4.54 8.30 -13.83
C ASN A 74 -5.16 6.95 -14.24
N TYR A 75 -5.37 6.04 -13.29
CA TYR A 75 -6.02 4.74 -13.52
C TYR A 75 -7.51 4.82 -13.20
N ASP A 76 -8.34 4.10 -13.96
CA ASP A 76 -9.77 4.01 -13.71
C ASP A 76 -10.06 3.32 -12.37
N PHE A 77 -10.90 3.95 -11.56
CA PHE A 77 -11.32 3.39 -10.28
C PHE A 77 -12.40 2.33 -10.48
N ASN A 78 -12.22 1.16 -9.87
CA ASN A 78 -13.24 0.12 -9.81
C ASN A 78 -13.84 0.03 -8.39
N PRO A 79 -15.18 0.12 -8.23
CA PRO A 79 -15.86 -0.06 -6.94
C PRO A 79 -15.61 -1.41 -6.25
N GLN A 80 -15.14 -2.42 -6.98
CA GLN A 80 -14.77 -3.73 -6.43
C GLN A 80 -13.44 -3.71 -5.68
N PHE A 81 -12.66 -2.62 -5.79
CA PHE A 81 -11.39 -2.52 -5.09
C PHE A 81 -11.58 -2.42 -3.58
N PRO A 82 -10.69 -3.07 -2.80
CA PRO A 82 -10.70 -2.95 -1.36
C PRO A 82 -10.42 -1.49 -0.95
N LYS A 83 -11.22 -0.97 -0.01
CA LYS A 83 -11.08 0.41 0.46
C LYS A 83 -9.79 0.63 1.26
N GLN A 84 -9.30 -0.43 1.91
CA GLN A 84 -8.14 -0.39 2.77
C GLN A 84 -7.23 -1.58 2.48
N ILE A 85 -5.93 -1.29 2.44
CA ILE A 85 -4.85 -2.24 2.23
C ILE A 85 -3.80 -1.99 3.30
N LYS A 86 -3.18 -3.05 3.80
CA LYS A 86 -2.03 -2.96 4.69
C LYS A 86 -0.82 -3.58 4.03
N VAL A 87 0.34 -2.98 4.25
CA VAL A 87 1.62 -3.55 3.84
C VAL A 87 2.40 -3.89 5.09
N LEU A 88 2.68 -5.16 5.29
CA LEU A 88 3.45 -5.68 6.40
C LEU A 88 4.88 -5.93 5.94
N ASP A 89 5.84 -5.37 6.67
CA ASP A 89 7.23 -5.80 6.57
C ASP A 89 7.54 -6.86 7.64
N ASN A 90 8.04 -8.00 7.21
CA ASN A 90 8.53 -9.04 8.10
C ASN A 90 9.99 -9.38 7.75
N LYS A 91 10.93 -8.63 8.34
CA LYS A 91 12.38 -8.83 8.19
C LYS A 91 12.83 -8.79 6.71
N GLY A 92 12.28 -7.86 5.93
CA GLY A 92 12.56 -7.69 4.51
C GLY A 92 11.65 -8.49 3.58
N LYS A 93 10.68 -9.25 4.10
CA LYS A 93 9.57 -9.76 3.30
C LYS A 93 8.42 -8.79 3.41
N GLU A 94 8.18 -8.03 2.36
CA GLU A 94 7.09 -7.07 2.30
C GLU A 94 5.88 -7.78 1.71
N THR A 95 4.76 -7.78 2.43
CA THR A 95 3.53 -8.43 1.98
C THR A 95 2.41 -7.39 1.95
N ILE A 96 1.70 -7.29 0.83
CA ILE A 96 0.46 -6.52 0.71
C ILE A 96 -0.70 -7.45 1.04
N LEU A 97 -1.53 -7.06 1.99
CA LEU A 97 -2.65 -7.85 2.49
C LEU A 97 -3.84 -6.96 2.85
N LEU A 98 -5.02 -7.56 2.90
CA LEU A 98 -6.20 -6.88 3.38
C LEU A 98 -6.13 -6.71 4.91
N PRO A 99 -6.78 -5.67 5.46
CA PRO A 99 -6.86 -5.50 6.92
C PRO A 99 -7.52 -6.69 7.61
N GLU A 100 -8.40 -7.42 6.93
CA GLU A 100 -9.11 -8.61 7.41
C GLU A 100 -8.21 -9.85 7.49
N GLU A 101 -7.06 -9.86 6.79
CA GLU A 101 -6.11 -10.98 6.82
C GLU A 101 -5.09 -10.88 7.97
N ILE A 102 -5.17 -9.80 8.74
CA ILE A 102 -4.40 -9.60 9.98
C ILE A 102 -5.34 -9.86 11.16
N GLU A 103 -5.67 -11.14 11.39
CA GLU A 103 -6.25 -11.61 12.66
C GLU A 103 -5.16 -12.11 13.60
#